data_AF-A0AAV3YZB3-F1
#
_entry.id   AF-A0AAV3YZB3-F1
#
_cell.length_a   1.000
_cell.length_b   1.000
_cell.length_c   1.000
_cell.angle_alpha   90.00
_cell.angle_beta   90.00
_cell.angle_gamma   90.00
#
_symmetry.space_group_name_H-M   'P 1'
#
loop_
_entity.id
_entity.type
_entity.pdbx_description
1 polymer ?
#
loop_
_entity_poly.entity_id
_entity_poly.type
_entity_poly.pdbx_seq_one_letter_code
_entity_poly.pdbx_strand_id
1 'polypeptide(L)'
;MISNYRRSRRKKVSSWHRLKRRLTRKGVVPVNKDHPRYHFLSCICEGIRAVSSEPNQGPKDALGPEDFSQVIRKKVNFKGKEFEFESYASSVFATIRRSVGIEEDVYVRAVAPSNLPYLEFISNSKSGQDFFLSNDMQCMFKSNRPRDVRFFLCLLEDYIKHFISYPHSLLVKYIGCYTIKFRGRPRKFFLVMQSIFFPSARIEDRFDVKGCTAGRYQK
;
A
#
# COMPACT_ATOMS: atom_id res chain seq x y z
N MET A 1 37.73 -27.19 34.96
CA MET A 1 36.47 -26.94 34.23
C MET A 1 36.02 -25.51 34.52
N ILE A 2 36.20 -24.57 33.58
CA ILE A 2 35.73 -23.19 33.72
C ILE A 2 34.97 -22.83 32.44
N SER A 3 33.65 -22.65 32.55
CA SER A 3 32.75 -22.29 31.47
C SER A 3 32.65 -20.77 31.35
N ASN A 4 33.05 -20.21 30.20
CA ASN A 4 32.93 -18.80 29.87
C ASN A 4 31.70 -18.55 28.98
N TYR A 5 30.61 -18.07 29.56
CA TYR A 5 29.38 -17.71 28.84
C TYR A 5 29.45 -16.25 28.35
N ARG A 6 29.73 -16.04 27.05
CA ARG A 6 29.70 -14.72 26.40
C ARG A 6 28.24 -14.25 26.19
N ARG A 7 27.79 -13.28 26.99
CA ARG A 7 26.51 -12.58 26.81
C ARG A 7 26.54 -11.67 25.57
N SER A 8 25.65 -11.94 24.62
CA SER A 8 25.34 -11.08 23.46
C SER A 8 24.74 -9.73 23.91
N ARG A 9 25.45 -8.63 23.63
CA ARG A 9 24.96 -7.24 23.84
C ARG A 9 23.96 -6.87 22.74
N ARG A 10 22.66 -7.05 23.01
CA ARG A 10 21.58 -6.38 22.24
C ARG A 10 21.76 -4.86 22.37
N LYS A 11 22.00 -4.17 21.24
CA LYS A 11 22.04 -2.70 21.18
C LYS A 11 20.68 -2.14 21.66
N LYS A 12 20.64 -1.57 22.86
CA LYS A 12 19.47 -0.86 23.40
C LYS A 12 19.20 0.36 22.52
N VAL A 13 18.18 0.30 21.67
CA VAL A 13 17.62 1.49 21.03
C VAL A 13 17.25 2.47 22.15
N SER A 14 17.84 3.68 22.10
CA SER A 14 17.82 4.61 23.23
C SER A 14 16.38 4.96 23.62
N SER A 15 16.14 5.07 24.93
CA SER A 15 14.83 5.43 25.50
C SER A 15 14.26 6.69 24.84
N TRP A 16 15.14 7.63 24.49
CA TRP A 16 14.83 8.87 23.77
C TRP A 16 14.24 8.65 22.37
N HIS A 17 14.66 7.63 21.61
CA HIS A 17 14.03 7.30 20.33
C HIS A 17 12.61 6.75 20.51
N ARG A 18 12.39 5.97 21.57
CA ARG A 18 11.06 5.47 21.94
C ARG A 18 10.17 6.59 22.47
N LEU A 19 10.73 7.53 23.22
CA LEU A 19 10.03 8.70 23.75
C LEU A 19 9.69 9.69 22.61
N LYS A 20 10.60 9.95 21.68
CA LYS A 20 10.37 10.75 20.47
C LYS A 20 9.31 10.11 19.57
N ARG A 21 9.31 8.78 19.41
CA ARG A 21 8.23 8.01 18.75
C ARG A 21 6.89 8.06 19.51
N ARG A 22 6.93 8.23 20.84
CA ARG A 22 5.73 8.37 21.69
C ARG A 22 5.19 9.79 21.64
N LEU A 23 6.05 10.80 21.49
CA LEU A 23 5.68 12.22 21.40
C LEU A 23 5.21 12.60 19.98
N THR A 24 5.71 11.92 18.94
CA THR A 24 5.23 12.04 17.55
C THR A 24 3.92 11.26 17.29
N ARG A 25 3.23 10.79 18.34
CA ARG A 25 1.97 10.02 18.26
C ARG A 25 0.76 10.78 17.70
N LYS A 26 0.94 12.03 17.27
CA LYS A 26 -0.06 12.78 16.50
C LYS A 26 0.62 13.28 15.24
N GLY A 27 0.40 12.60 14.12
CA GLY A 27 0.88 13.10 12.83
C GLY A 27 1.18 12.00 11.83
N VAL A 28 0.63 12.15 10.65
CA VAL A 28 1.13 11.55 9.43
C VAL A 28 2.56 12.09 9.22
N VAL A 29 3.56 11.23 9.06
CA VAL A 29 4.99 11.59 8.99
C VAL A 29 5.54 11.39 7.58
N PRO A 30 6.21 12.37 6.97
CA PRO A 30 6.87 12.19 5.69
C PRO A 30 8.00 11.15 5.76
N VAL A 31 8.03 10.23 4.79
CA VAL A 31 9.09 9.23 4.61
C VAL A 31 10.22 9.85 3.78
N ASN A 32 11.08 10.63 4.44
CA ASN A 32 12.27 11.26 3.84
C ASN A 32 13.50 10.34 3.84
N LYS A 33 14.64 10.81 3.33
CA LYS A 33 15.89 10.01 3.17
C LYS A 33 16.39 9.35 4.46
N ASP A 34 16.15 9.98 5.61
CA ASP A 34 16.57 9.48 6.92
C ASP A 34 15.60 8.45 7.51
N HIS A 35 14.44 8.27 6.88
CA HIS A 35 13.40 7.37 7.34
C HIS A 35 13.73 5.90 7.01
N PRO A 36 13.60 4.93 7.95
CA PRO A 36 13.97 3.53 7.72
C PRO A 36 13.28 2.85 6.52
N ARG A 37 12.07 3.32 6.16
CA ARG A 37 11.30 2.81 5.02
C ARG A 37 11.59 3.51 3.70
N TYR A 38 12.39 4.58 3.68
CA TYR A 38 12.66 5.39 2.50
C TYR A 38 13.05 4.58 1.29
N HIS A 39 14.15 3.82 1.39
CA HIS A 39 14.64 3.03 0.26
C HIS A 39 13.63 1.99 -0.23
N PHE A 40 12.85 1.41 0.68
CA PHE A 40 11.83 0.42 0.31
C PHE A 40 10.71 1.08 -0.49
N LEU A 41 10.20 2.22 -0.03
CA LEU A 41 9.15 2.96 -0.73
C LEU A 41 9.65 3.59 -2.03
N SER A 42 10.92 4.01 -2.12
CA SER A 42 11.50 4.44 -3.40
C SER A 42 11.51 3.30 -4.42
N CYS A 43 11.82 2.06 -4.00
CA CYS A 43 11.74 0.90 -4.92
C CYS A 43 10.30 0.61 -5.35
N ILE A 44 9.30 0.81 -4.48
CA ILE A 44 7.89 0.71 -4.87
C ILE A 44 7.56 1.77 -5.93
N CYS A 45 7.97 3.02 -5.71
CA CYS A 45 7.75 4.12 -6.64
C CYS A 45 8.32 3.81 -8.03
N GLU A 46 9.60 3.40 -8.11
CA GLU A 46 10.21 3.03 -9.40
C GLU A 46 9.59 1.77 -10.01
N GLY A 47 9.19 0.80 -9.19
CA GLY A 47 8.49 -0.39 -9.64
C GLY A 47 7.16 -0.05 -10.32
N ILE A 48 6.38 0.85 -9.72
CA ILE A 48 5.12 1.33 -10.29
C ILE A 48 5.38 2.07 -11.60
N ARG A 49 6.37 2.96 -11.68
CA ARG A 49 6.71 3.62 -12.95
C ARG A 49 7.07 2.64 -14.06
N ALA A 50 7.89 1.64 -13.73
CA ALA A 50 8.35 0.65 -14.69
C ALA A 50 7.21 -0.23 -15.23
N VAL A 51 6.20 -0.55 -14.41
CA VAL A 51 5.01 -1.25 -14.91
C VAL A 51 4.11 -0.28 -15.65
N SER A 52 3.87 0.94 -15.16
CA SER A 52 3.01 1.96 -15.80
C SER A 52 3.50 2.43 -17.18
N SER A 53 4.77 2.20 -17.54
CA SER A 53 5.27 2.48 -18.89
C SER A 53 4.83 1.45 -19.94
N GLU A 54 4.28 0.30 -19.54
CA GLU A 54 3.79 -0.68 -20.51
C GLU A 54 2.50 -0.21 -21.20
N PRO A 55 2.35 -0.47 -22.51
CA PRO A 55 1.13 -0.15 -23.23
C PRO A 55 -0.06 -1.00 -22.75
N ASN A 56 -1.27 -0.58 -23.13
CA ASN A 56 -2.51 -1.36 -22.95
C ASN A 56 -2.88 -1.71 -21.50
N GLN A 57 -2.61 -0.78 -20.59
CA GLN A 57 -3.00 -0.88 -19.16
C GLN A 57 -4.13 0.06 -18.75
N GLY A 58 -4.66 0.82 -19.72
CA GLY A 58 -5.73 1.79 -19.47
C GLY A 58 -7.08 1.13 -19.18
N PRO A 59 -8.09 1.94 -18.83
CA PRO A 59 -9.45 1.45 -18.65
C PRO A 59 -9.98 0.86 -19.96
N LYS A 60 -10.85 -0.15 -19.84
CA LYS A 60 -11.53 -0.78 -20.97
C LYS A 60 -13.04 -0.62 -20.84
N ASP A 61 -13.72 -0.56 -21.98
CA ASP A 61 -15.19 -0.52 -22.03
C ASP A 61 -15.82 -1.90 -21.80
N ALA A 62 -15.12 -2.95 -22.24
CA ALA A 62 -15.45 -4.34 -21.94
C ALA A 62 -14.20 -5.06 -21.42
N LEU A 63 -14.33 -5.73 -20.27
CA LEU A 63 -13.26 -6.54 -19.68
C LEU A 63 -13.45 -8.00 -20.05
N GLY A 64 -12.39 -8.64 -20.54
CA GLY A 64 -12.35 -10.07 -20.83
C GLY A 64 -11.75 -10.87 -19.67
N PRO A 65 -11.93 -12.21 -19.62
CA PRO A 65 -11.32 -13.08 -18.61
C PRO A 65 -9.79 -12.95 -18.50
N GLU A 66 -9.12 -12.65 -19.60
CA GLU A 66 -7.68 -12.40 -19.67
C GLU A 66 -7.25 -11.15 -18.89
N ASP A 67 -8.11 -10.15 -18.77
CA ASP A 67 -7.82 -8.93 -18.01
C ASP A 67 -7.70 -9.20 -16.52
N PHE A 68 -8.51 -10.11 -15.99
CA PHE A 68 -8.52 -10.48 -14.57
C PHE A 68 -7.32 -11.35 -14.17
N SER A 69 -6.70 -12.04 -15.13
CA SER A 69 -5.54 -12.91 -14.91
C SER A 69 -4.22 -12.28 -15.37
N GLN A 70 -4.26 -11.11 -16.00
CA GLN A 70 -3.08 -10.39 -16.48
C GLN A 70 -2.10 -10.09 -15.33
N VAL A 71 -0.82 -10.39 -15.55
CA VAL A 71 0.27 -9.98 -14.66
C VAL A 71 1.40 -9.38 -15.48
N ILE A 72 1.68 -8.11 -15.25
CA ILE A 72 2.82 -7.41 -15.85
C ILE A 72 3.99 -7.54 -14.90
N ARG A 73 5.13 -8.06 -15.39
CA ARG A 73 6.34 -8.30 -14.59
C ARG A 73 7.51 -7.49 -15.12
N LYS A 74 8.17 -6.75 -14.24
CA LYS A 74 9.40 -6.00 -14.54
C LYS A 74 10.51 -6.37 -13.57
N LYS A 75 11.72 -6.54 -14.11
CA LYS A 75 12.95 -6.54 -13.32
C LYS A 75 13.49 -5.12 -13.32
N VAL A 76 13.64 -4.54 -12.13
CA VAL A 76 14.04 -3.14 -11.96
C VAL A 76 15.34 -3.12 -11.16
N ASN A 77 16.31 -2.34 -11.64
CA ASN A 77 17.50 -1.98 -10.89
C ASN A 77 17.40 -0.50 -10.54
N PHE A 78 17.33 -0.19 -9.25
CA PHE A 78 17.29 1.19 -8.76
C PHE A 78 18.36 1.40 -7.70
N LYS A 79 19.31 2.31 -7.97
CA LYS A 79 20.41 2.66 -7.06
C LYS A 79 21.15 1.41 -6.54
N GLY A 80 21.46 0.48 -7.45
CA GLY A 80 22.18 -0.75 -7.13
C GLY A 80 21.35 -1.82 -6.42
N LYS A 81 20.02 -1.65 -6.32
CA LYS A 81 19.11 -2.67 -5.77
C LYS A 81 18.28 -3.27 -6.89
N GLU A 82 18.43 -4.57 -7.09
CA GLU A 82 17.64 -5.35 -8.03
C GLU A 82 16.42 -5.96 -7.35
N PHE A 83 15.27 -5.84 -7.99
CA PHE A 83 14.02 -6.45 -7.56
C PHE A 83 13.10 -6.76 -8.74
N GLU A 84 12.23 -7.74 -8.54
CA GLU A 84 11.09 -7.99 -9.40
C GLU A 84 9.89 -7.20 -8.88
N PHE A 85 9.20 -6.52 -9.78
CA PHE A 85 7.95 -5.81 -9.52
C PHE A 85 6.86 -6.35 -10.43
N GLU A 86 5.65 -6.53 -9.89
CA GLU A 86 4.51 -6.98 -10.68
C GLU A 86 3.28 -6.13 -10.42
N SER A 87 2.52 -5.87 -11.49
CA SER A 87 1.16 -5.33 -11.48
C SER A 87 0.18 -6.43 -11.87
N TYR A 88 -0.91 -6.57 -11.12
CA TYR A 88 -1.96 -7.56 -11.37
C TYR A 88 -3.20 -6.86 -11.91
N ALA A 89 -3.80 -7.41 -12.96
CA ALA A 89 -5.05 -6.96 -13.56
C ALA A 89 -5.09 -5.43 -13.81
N SER A 90 -4.03 -4.87 -14.41
CA SER A 90 -3.85 -3.41 -14.53
C SER A 90 -5.07 -2.72 -15.15
N SER A 91 -5.59 -3.25 -16.26
CA SER A 91 -6.75 -2.70 -16.98
C SER A 91 -8.05 -2.80 -16.18
N VAL A 92 -8.20 -3.83 -15.34
CA VAL A 92 -9.34 -3.96 -14.42
C VAL A 92 -9.30 -2.86 -13.38
N PHE A 93 -8.14 -2.64 -12.74
CA PHE A 93 -7.99 -1.54 -11.77
C PHE A 93 -8.10 -0.16 -12.43
N ALA A 94 -7.62 0.01 -13.66
CA ALA A 94 -7.82 1.25 -14.42
C ALA A 94 -9.32 1.51 -14.69
N THR A 95 -10.08 0.46 -14.98
CA THR A 95 -11.54 0.56 -15.16
C THR A 95 -12.26 0.92 -13.85
N ILE A 96 -11.82 0.37 -12.72
CA ILE A 96 -12.30 0.78 -11.39
C ILE A 96 -11.93 2.24 -11.10
N ARG A 97 -10.70 2.67 -11.42
CA ARG A 97 -10.26 4.06 -11.25
C ARG A 97 -11.17 5.01 -12.03
N ARG A 98 -11.46 4.70 -13.31
CA ARG A 98 -12.41 5.46 -14.13
C ARG A 98 -13.81 5.53 -13.49
N SER A 99 -14.34 4.42 -12.97
CA SER A 99 -15.69 4.42 -12.36
C SER A 99 -15.80 5.20 -11.06
N VAL A 100 -14.68 5.45 -10.37
CA VAL A 100 -14.62 6.27 -9.14
C VAL A 100 -14.05 7.67 -9.38
N GLY A 101 -13.92 8.09 -10.64
CA GLY A 101 -13.49 9.44 -11.03
C GLY A 101 -11.99 9.71 -10.82
N ILE A 102 -11.14 8.69 -10.93
CA ILE A 102 -9.69 8.81 -10.85
C ILE A 102 -9.11 8.60 -12.25
N GLU A 103 -8.58 9.66 -12.84
CA GLU A 103 -7.83 9.58 -14.09
C GLU A 103 -6.47 8.88 -13.90
N GLU A 104 -6.00 8.18 -14.93
CA GLU A 104 -4.79 7.35 -14.84
C GLU A 104 -3.53 8.17 -14.54
N ASP A 105 -3.39 9.33 -15.16
CA ASP A 105 -2.25 10.23 -14.95
C ASP A 105 -2.23 10.82 -13.53
N VAL A 106 -3.42 11.17 -13.00
CA VAL A 106 -3.61 11.61 -11.61
C VAL A 106 -3.23 10.48 -10.66
N TYR A 107 -3.69 9.26 -10.93
CA TYR A 107 -3.35 8.09 -10.14
C TYR A 107 -1.84 7.86 -10.07
N VAL A 108 -1.17 7.76 -11.23
CA VAL A 108 0.27 7.49 -11.30
C VAL A 108 1.07 8.58 -10.58
N ARG A 109 0.69 9.86 -10.70
CA ARG A 109 1.34 10.95 -9.94
C ARG A 109 1.18 10.79 -8.43
N ALA A 110 0.02 10.32 -7.96
CA ALA A 110 -0.22 10.09 -6.54
C ALA A 110 0.55 8.85 -6.01
N VAL A 111 0.57 7.75 -6.75
CA VAL A 111 1.17 6.48 -6.30
C VAL A 111 2.66 6.34 -6.59
N ALA A 112 3.20 7.09 -7.55
CA ALA A 112 4.61 7.09 -7.93
C ALA A 112 5.19 8.51 -8.15
N PRO A 113 5.13 9.39 -7.13
CA PRO A 113 5.52 10.79 -7.26
C PRO A 113 7.02 10.97 -7.52
N SER A 114 7.39 11.86 -8.45
CA SER A 114 8.79 12.12 -8.82
C SER A 114 9.65 12.57 -7.65
N ASN A 115 9.18 13.57 -6.89
CA ASN A 115 9.98 14.26 -5.87
C ASN A 115 9.26 14.42 -4.52
N LEU A 116 8.08 13.80 -4.34
CA LEU A 116 7.30 13.92 -3.11
C LEU A 116 7.43 12.65 -2.27
N PRO A 117 7.58 12.77 -0.94
CA PRO A 117 7.66 11.60 -0.06
C PRO A 117 6.28 10.98 0.15
N TYR A 118 6.22 9.65 0.23
CA TYR A 118 5.08 8.97 0.87
C TYR A 118 4.98 9.37 2.34
N LEU A 119 3.83 9.11 2.94
CA LEU A 119 3.60 9.41 4.33
C LEU A 119 3.36 8.13 5.14
N GLU A 120 3.99 8.00 6.29
CA GLU A 120 3.71 6.96 7.27
C GLU A 120 2.70 7.45 8.30
N PHE A 121 1.77 6.58 8.69
CA PHE A 121 0.93 6.79 9.86
C PHE A 121 0.91 5.54 10.72
N ILE A 122 0.69 5.72 12.03
CA ILE A 122 0.52 4.60 12.95
C ILE A 122 -0.89 4.05 12.73
N SER A 123 -0.99 2.90 12.06
CA SER A 123 -2.28 2.21 11.98
C SER A 123 -2.63 1.57 13.31
N ASN A 124 -3.89 1.66 13.74
CA ASN A 124 -4.44 0.88 14.85
C ASN A 124 -4.71 -0.58 14.45
N SER A 125 -4.14 -1.05 13.34
CA SER A 125 -4.43 -2.36 12.79
C SER A 125 -3.80 -3.46 13.64
N LYS A 126 -4.64 -4.36 14.14
CA LYS A 126 -4.19 -5.60 14.82
C LYS A 126 -3.54 -6.60 13.87
N SER A 127 -3.60 -6.36 12.55
CA SER A 127 -3.13 -7.30 11.52
C SER A 127 -1.61 -7.37 11.34
N GLY A 128 -0.87 -6.41 11.94
CA GLY A 128 0.58 -6.28 11.78
C GLY A 128 1.02 -5.93 10.35
N GLN A 129 0.09 -5.49 9.49
CA GLN A 129 0.38 -5.06 8.13
C GLN A 129 0.89 -3.61 8.10
N ASP A 130 1.80 -3.34 7.17
CA ASP A 130 2.33 -2.01 6.91
C ASP A 130 1.30 -1.16 6.15
N PHE A 131 1.21 0.12 6.51
CA PHE A 131 0.42 1.12 5.82
C PHE A 131 1.27 2.35 5.50
N PHE A 132 1.03 2.93 4.33
CA PHE A 132 1.57 4.24 3.95
C PHE A 132 0.60 4.94 3.00
N LEU A 133 0.68 6.26 2.94
CA LEU A 133 -0.15 7.12 2.12
C LEU A 133 0.67 7.73 0.98
N SER A 134 0.02 8.01 -0.14
CA SER A 134 0.52 8.99 -1.11
C SER A 134 0.72 10.35 -0.44
N ASN A 135 1.56 11.20 -1.03
CA ASN A 135 1.86 12.51 -0.47
C ASN A 135 0.61 13.40 -0.34
N ASP A 136 -0.31 13.29 -1.30
CA ASP A 136 -1.59 13.99 -1.33
C ASP A 136 -2.67 13.36 -0.45
N MET A 137 -2.35 12.26 0.26
CA MET A 137 -3.26 11.49 1.13
C MET A 137 -4.48 10.87 0.44
N GLN A 138 -4.56 10.90 -0.90
CA GLN A 138 -5.69 10.35 -1.66
C GLN A 138 -5.63 8.84 -1.83
N CYS A 139 -4.42 8.26 -1.80
CA CYS A 139 -4.19 6.83 -1.95
C CYS A 139 -3.52 6.25 -0.70
N MET A 140 -3.96 5.06 -0.29
CA MET A 140 -3.40 4.29 0.81
C MET A 140 -2.89 2.95 0.33
N PHE A 141 -1.64 2.67 0.60
CA PHE A 141 -1.05 1.36 0.37
C PHE A 141 -1.15 0.53 1.64
N LYS A 142 -1.59 -0.72 1.47
CA LYS A 142 -1.66 -1.70 2.54
C LYS A 142 -0.90 -2.94 2.13
N SER A 143 0.03 -3.38 2.97
CA SER A 143 0.61 -4.70 2.79
C SER A 143 -0.43 -5.77 3.10
N ASN A 144 -0.42 -6.85 2.33
CA ASN A 144 -1.35 -7.97 2.53
C ASN A 144 -0.60 -9.29 2.49
N ARG A 145 -1.16 -10.32 3.15
CA ARG A 145 -0.61 -11.66 3.05
C ARG A 145 -0.88 -12.21 1.65
N PRO A 146 -0.01 -13.08 1.11
CA PRO A 146 -0.22 -13.66 -0.21
C PRO A 146 -1.59 -14.35 -0.38
N ARG A 147 -2.07 -15.03 0.67
CA ARG A 147 -3.38 -15.70 0.66
C ARG A 147 -4.55 -14.71 0.53
N ASP A 148 -4.44 -13.55 1.18
CA ASP A 148 -5.51 -12.55 1.21
C ASP A 148 -5.62 -11.87 -0.17
N VAL A 149 -4.47 -11.61 -0.82
CA VAL A 149 -4.46 -11.06 -2.19
C VAL A 149 -4.93 -12.08 -3.21
N ARG A 150 -4.51 -13.34 -3.13
CA ARG A 150 -5.02 -14.39 -4.02
C ARG A 150 -6.53 -14.54 -3.91
N PHE A 151 -7.07 -14.57 -2.69
CA PHE A 151 -8.50 -14.61 -2.47
C PHE A 151 -9.22 -13.41 -3.08
N PHE A 152 -8.68 -12.19 -2.87
CA PHE A 152 -9.25 -10.99 -3.48
C PHE A 152 -9.24 -11.03 -5.01
N LEU A 153 -8.15 -11.50 -5.63
CA LEU A 153 -8.06 -11.64 -7.09
C LEU A 153 -9.07 -12.66 -7.64
N CYS A 154 -9.39 -13.73 -6.91
CA CYS A 154 -10.47 -14.66 -7.28
C CYS A 154 -11.86 -14.00 -7.25
N LEU A 155 -12.06 -12.95 -6.45
CA LEU A 155 -13.32 -12.22 -6.34
C LEU A 155 -13.33 -10.93 -7.19
N LEU A 156 -12.29 -10.66 -7.96
CA LEU A 156 -12.10 -9.35 -8.60
C LEU A 156 -13.20 -9.04 -9.62
N GLU A 157 -13.70 -10.06 -10.32
CA GLU A 157 -14.80 -9.91 -11.27
C GLU A 157 -16.12 -9.55 -10.58
N ASP A 158 -16.49 -10.27 -9.51
CA ASP A 158 -17.69 -9.95 -8.72
C ASP A 158 -17.57 -8.58 -8.04
N TYR A 159 -16.36 -8.26 -7.59
CA TYR A 159 -16.04 -6.96 -7.00
C TYR A 159 -16.29 -5.81 -7.98
N ILE A 160 -15.82 -5.89 -9.23
CA ILE A 160 -16.05 -4.82 -10.19
C ILE A 160 -17.53 -4.75 -10.63
N LYS A 161 -18.19 -5.90 -10.84
CA LYS A 161 -19.63 -5.95 -11.11
C LYS A 161 -20.42 -5.24 -10.02
N HIS A 162 -20.05 -5.45 -8.75
CA HIS A 162 -20.66 -4.76 -7.62
C HIS A 162 -20.48 -3.24 -7.70
N PHE A 163 -19.29 -2.73 -8.02
CA PHE A 163 -19.08 -1.28 -8.13
C PHE A 163 -19.81 -0.64 -9.32
N ILE A 164 -19.97 -1.38 -10.42
CA ILE A 164 -20.77 -0.94 -11.58
C ILE A 164 -22.25 -0.87 -11.20
N SER A 165 -22.78 -1.89 -10.54
CA SER A 165 -24.20 -1.94 -10.12
C SER A 165 -24.50 -1.00 -8.96
N TYR A 166 -23.51 -0.73 -8.09
CA TYR A 166 -23.67 0.08 -6.87
C TYR A 166 -22.58 1.15 -6.76
N PRO A 167 -22.68 2.26 -7.53
CA PRO A 167 -21.66 3.33 -7.54
C PRO A 167 -21.40 3.96 -6.16
N HIS A 168 -22.41 3.96 -5.29
CA HIS A 168 -22.33 4.51 -3.93
C HIS A 168 -21.89 3.49 -2.88
N SER A 169 -21.34 2.33 -3.28
CA SER A 169 -20.92 1.32 -2.32
C SER A 169 -19.88 1.85 -1.32
N LEU A 170 -20.09 1.49 -0.06
CA LEU A 170 -19.19 1.77 1.06
C LEU A 170 -18.02 0.78 1.16
N LEU A 171 -17.96 -0.22 0.27
CA LEU A 171 -16.82 -1.12 0.21
C LEU A 171 -15.53 -0.35 -0.09
N VAL A 172 -14.42 -0.89 0.40
CA VAL A 172 -13.09 -0.33 0.13
C VAL A 172 -12.86 -0.34 -1.37
N LYS A 173 -12.48 0.81 -1.92
CA LYS A 173 -12.16 1.00 -3.33
C LYS A 173 -10.69 0.65 -3.56
N TYR A 174 -10.42 -0.58 -3.96
CA TYR A 174 -9.09 -1.03 -4.36
C TYR A 174 -8.83 -0.57 -5.80
N ILE A 175 -7.76 0.19 -5.96
CA ILE A 175 -7.42 0.91 -7.20
C ILE A 175 -6.03 0.51 -7.72
N GLY A 176 -5.47 -0.60 -7.22
CA GLY A 176 -4.23 -1.19 -7.72
C GLY A 176 -3.78 -2.37 -6.88
N CYS A 177 -3.10 -3.33 -7.51
CA CYS A 177 -2.55 -4.51 -6.85
C CYS A 177 -1.13 -4.79 -7.36
N TYR A 178 -0.16 -4.74 -6.44
CA TYR A 178 1.25 -4.83 -6.78
C TYR A 178 2.01 -5.81 -5.92
N THR A 179 3.13 -6.31 -6.43
CA THR A 179 4.10 -7.03 -5.62
C THR A 179 5.52 -6.59 -5.88
N ILE A 180 6.35 -6.73 -4.85
CA ILE A 180 7.79 -6.52 -4.93
C ILE A 180 8.53 -7.70 -4.32
N LYS A 181 9.58 -8.16 -5.00
CA LYS A 181 10.43 -9.26 -4.57
C LYS A 181 11.90 -8.90 -4.75
N PHE A 182 12.59 -8.70 -3.63
CA PHE A 182 14.04 -8.59 -3.60
C PHE A 182 14.68 -9.98 -3.52
N ARG A 183 15.90 -10.11 -4.04
CA ARG A 183 16.70 -11.34 -3.92
C ARG A 183 16.86 -11.73 -2.45
N GLY A 184 16.58 -13.00 -2.13
CA GLY A 184 16.72 -13.53 -0.76
C GLY A 184 15.71 -12.99 0.27
N ARG A 185 14.70 -12.19 -0.12
CA ARG A 185 13.65 -11.69 0.78
C ARG A 185 12.28 -12.26 0.40
N PRO A 186 11.34 -12.46 1.33
CA PRO A 186 9.97 -12.84 0.98
C PRO A 186 9.32 -11.80 0.04
N ARG A 187 8.45 -12.27 -0.85
CA ARG A 187 7.64 -11.39 -1.71
C ARG A 187 6.64 -10.62 -0.85
N LYS A 188 6.53 -9.32 -1.07
CA LYS A 188 5.53 -8.47 -0.41
C LYS A 188 4.44 -8.07 -1.41
N PHE A 189 3.19 -8.14 -0.96
CA PHE A 189 2.02 -7.79 -1.75
C PHE A 189 1.39 -6.51 -1.20
N PHE A 190 0.95 -5.63 -2.09
CA PHE A 190 0.35 -4.34 -1.77
C PHE A 190 -0.97 -4.18 -2.53
N LEU A 191 -2.02 -3.82 -1.79
CA LEU A 191 -3.23 -3.28 -2.38
C LEU A 191 -3.20 -1.76 -2.18
N VAL A 192 -3.47 -1.02 -3.25
CA VAL A 192 -3.68 0.42 -3.21
C VAL A 192 -5.17 0.66 -3.07
N MET A 193 -5.55 1.50 -2.13
CA MET A 193 -6.93 1.84 -1.81
C MET A 193 -7.13 3.35 -1.97
N GLN A 194 -8.31 3.77 -2.40
CA GLN A 194 -8.71 5.16 -2.25
C GLN A 194 -8.86 5.48 -0.75
N SER A 195 -8.33 6.62 -0.33
CA SER A 195 -8.42 7.10 1.04
C SER A 195 -9.81 7.66 1.32
N ILE A 196 -10.53 7.04 2.26
CA ILE A 196 -11.81 7.59 2.77
C ILE A 196 -11.60 8.78 3.72
N PHE A 197 -10.36 9.11 4.05
CA PHE A 197 -10.01 10.20 4.97
C PHE A 197 -9.57 11.46 4.22
N PHE A 198 -9.77 11.53 2.91
CA PHE A 198 -9.48 12.70 2.10
C PHE A 198 -10.76 13.48 1.75
N PRO A 199 -10.76 14.83 1.83
CA PRO A 199 -9.71 15.69 2.38
C PRO A 199 -9.70 15.64 3.92
N SER A 200 -8.51 15.40 4.51
CA SER A 200 -8.38 15.17 5.95
C SER A 200 -8.70 16.37 6.82
N ALA A 201 -8.64 17.58 6.25
CA ALA A 201 -8.91 18.84 6.95
C ALA A 201 -10.37 19.00 7.38
N ARG A 202 -11.30 18.20 6.80
CA ARG A 202 -12.73 18.23 7.14
C ARG A 202 -13.12 17.20 8.22
N ILE A 203 -12.14 16.49 8.78
CA ILE A 203 -12.37 15.38 9.71
C ILE A 203 -11.88 15.80 11.09
N GLU A 204 -12.82 16.05 11.99
CA GLU A 204 -12.54 16.36 13.40
C GLU A 204 -12.32 15.07 14.20
N ASP A 205 -13.24 14.11 14.06
CA ASP A 205 -13.22 12.84 14.78
C ASP A 205 -13.24 11.62 13.85
N ARG A 206 -12.70 10.50 14.35
CA ARG A 206 -12.63 9.22 13.61
C ARG A 206 -13.02 8.06 14.50
N PHE A 207 -13.89 7.20 13.99
CA PHE A 207 -14.39 6.01 14.68
C PHE A 207 -14.17 4.75 13.86
N ASP A 208 -13.83 3.65 14.52
CA ASP A 208 -13.79 2.29 13.92
C ASP A 208 -14.92 1.43 14.53
N VAL A 209 -16.10 1.53 13.92
CA VAL A 209 -17.34 0.89 14.38
C VAL A 209 -17.43 -0.55 13.84
N LYS A 210 -17.68 -1.54 14.70
CA LYS A 210 -17.87 -2.94 14.27
C LYS A 210 -18.99 -3.69 15.00
N GLY A 211 -19.98 -2.98 15.53
CA GLY A 211 -21.22 -3.57 16.07
C GLY A 211 -21.09 -4.48 17.30
N CYS A 212 -19.93 -4.57 17.95
CA CYS A 212 -19.72 -5.38 19.15
C CYS A 212 -18.94 -4.61 20.22
N THR A 213 -19.14 -4.94 21.50
CA THR A 213 -18.52 -4.26 22.65
C THR A 213 -17.14 -4.81 23.03
N ALA A 214 -16.86 -6.08 22.68
CA ALA A 214 -15.59 -6.73 23.02
C ALA A 214 -14.39 -6.07 22.32
N GLY A 215 -13.37 -5.68 23.10
CA GLY A 215 -12.10 -5.17 22.57
C GLY A 215 -12.17 -3.77 21.94
N ARG A 216 -13.13 -2.93 22.37
CA ARG A 216 -13.40 -1.56 21.90
C ARG A 216 -12.79 -0.45 22.78
N TYR A 217 -11.51 -0.57 23.09
CA TYR A 217 -10.80 0.43 23.88
C TYR A 217 -9.74 1.14 23.04
N GLN A 218 -9.74 2.48 23.07
CA GLN A 218 -8.67 3.30 22.54
C GLN A 218 -7.64 3.52 23.66
N LYS A 219 -6.37 3.20 23.41
CA LYS A 219 -5.26 3.41 24.36
C LYS A 219 -4.66 4.79 24.23
#